data_AF-A0A932LFY3-F1
#
_entry.id   AF-A0A932LFY3-F1
#
_cell.length_a   1.000
_cell.length_b   1.000
_cell.length_c   1.000
_cell.angle_alpha   90.00
_cell.angle_beta   90.00
_cell.angle_gamma   90.00
#
_symmetry.space_group_name_H-M   'P 1'
#
loop_
_entity.id
_entity.type
_entity.pdbx_description
1 polymer ?
#
loop_
_entity_poly.entity_id
_entity_poly.type
_entity_poly.pdbx_seq_one_letter_code
_entity_poly.pdbx_strand_id
1 'polypeptide(L)'
;CRTARTKPPPPEVPEAASAATPEVGDQTTEVVRKVLSGIARSKGRFGKTTVAAMLTGSKSQTMQRWKLNQLSTYGLLAAFKQPEVVQIIDNLIAAGWVTQDEVEPFRPVISVNAVGWEVMTGEREAACRWQVPTELLAKIRCAGADRVPPLATGQRKSPATDPATAQATEEKGPIDQGLLQRLREARNRWAAEAGLPPYHVLQNATIEELARAKPRSPNELLAIKGIGPAKVDRYGKRLLGIVGGPPSPARAGPSSTPRPASSKATDFPDQQPGSTVSPPDHFTVARRASEAVDHLPGPTVPLPDPSAGPVPSDAHQQSVHHQPDYYWTWRLLERGFTQMECALIRSLDESTVLEHALAAARDGHPVPLDAFLTLDLNETLAAVAGSARTDSIEALCEKLPDDIGAEHVRLYLLTRELKSNT
;
A
#
# COMPACT_ATOMS: atom_id res chain seq x y z
N CYS A 1 69.60 42.16 18.01
CA CYS A 1 69.31 41.00 18.88
C CYS A 1 68.13 41.29 19.80
N ARG A 2 66.98 40.60 19.62
CA ARG A 2 65.98 40.34 20.67
C ARG A 2 65.19 39.09 20.25
N THR A 3 65.06 38.12 21.13
CA THR A 3 64.45 36.82 20.85
C THR A 3 62.98 36.83 21.25
N ALA A 4 62.07 36.66 20.27
CA ALA A 4 60.66 36.40 20.56
C ALA A 4 60.49 34.92 20.92
N ARG A 5 60.10 34.61 22.15
CA ARG A 5 59.69 33.26 22.54
C ARG A 5 58.30 32.97 21.94
N THR A 6 58.23 32.08 20.96
CA THR A 6 56.97 31.48 20.52
C THR A 6 56.46 30.50 21.57
N LYS A 7 55.12 30.44 21.71
CA LYS A 7 54.41 29.55 22.62
C LYS A 7 54.38 28.12 22.03
N PRO A 8 54.61 27.05 22.81
CA PRO A 8 54.48 25.68 22.30
C PRO A 8 53.01 25.37 21.90
N PRO A 9 52.80 24.49 20.90
CA PRO A 9 51.46 24.03 20.54
C PRO A 9 50.82 23.20 21.68
N PRO A 10 49.48 23.09 21.72
CA PRO A 10 48.80 22.15 22.62
C PRO A 10 49.16 20.70 22.28
N PRO A 11 49.11 19.77 23.24
CA PRO A 11 49.40 18.35 23.00
C PRO A 11 48.36 17.73 22.07
N GLU A 12 48.83 16.97 21.08
CA GLU A 12 47.99 16.21 20.17
C GLU A 12 47.24 15.10 20.93
N VAL A 13 45.93 14.99 20.69
CA VAL A 13 45.13 13.88 21.23
C VAL A 13 45.56 12.61 20.48
N PRO A 14 45.89 11.49 21.17
CA PRO A 14 46.43 10.32 20.52
C PRO A 14 45.44 9.75 19.49
N GLU A 15 45.88 9.70 18.24
CA GLU A 15 45.12 9.15 17.12
C GLU A 15 44.78 7.68 17.39
N ALA A 16 43.49 7.39 17.57
CA ALA A 16 43.02 6.13 18.11
C ALA A 16 43.08 4.99 17.08
N ALA A 17 44.29 4.44 16.91
CA ALA A 17 44.62 3.14 16.32
C ALA A 17 43.93 2.80 14.99
N SER A 18 44.69 2.91 13.90
CA SER A 18 44.34 2.41 12.56
C SER A 18 43.66 1.03 12.60
N ALA A 19 42.33 1.05 12.49
CA ALA A 19 41.53 -0.15 12.32
C ALA A 19 41.59 -0.55 10.84
N ALA A 20 42.36 -1.59 10.54
CA ALA A 20 42.65 -2.02 9.17
C ALA A 20 41.38 -2.06 8.30
N THR A 21 41.39 -1.30 7.21
CA THR A 21 40.30 -1.25 6.23
C THR A 21 40.06 -2.68 5.74
N PRO A 22 38.86 -3.26 5.93
CA PRO A 22 38.62 -4.65 5.54
C PRO A 22 38.60 -4.73 4.02
N GLU A 23 39.69 -5.21 3.42
CA GLU A 23 39.84 -5.33 1.97
C GLU A 23 38.60 -5.96 1.34
N VAL A 24 38.00 -5.22 0.41
CA VAL A 24 36.75 -5.61 -0.25
C VAL A 24 37.09 -6.60 -1.35
N GLY A 25 37.40 -7.84 -0.95
CA GLY A 25 37.69 -8.93 -1.89
C GLY A 25 36.61 -9.02 -2.95
N ASP A 26 37.01 -9.06 -4.22
CA ASP A 26 36.22 -8.86 -5.45
C ASP A 26 34.83 -9.51 -5.46
N GLN A 27 34.72 -10.71 -4.88
CA GLN A 27 33.48 -11.46 -4.67
C GLN A 27 32.39 -10.67 -3.93
N THR A 28 32.80 -9.86 -2.94
CA THR A 28 31.94 -8.94 -2.19
C THR A 28 31.40 -7.83 -3.09
N THR A 29 32.27 -7.25 -3.91
CA THR A 29 31.92 -6.23 -4.91
C THR A 29 30.95 -6.80 -5.95
N GLU A 30 31.15 -8.03 -6.41
CA GLU A 30 30.25 -8.69 -7.36
C GLU A 30 28.85 -8.93 -6.77
N VAL A 31 28.74 -9.40 -5.53
CA VAL A 31 27.45 -9.55 -4.81
C VAL A 31 26.75 -8.20 -4.63
N VAL A 32 27.48 -7.15 -4.22
CA VAL A 32 26.95 -5.78 -4.10
C VAL A 32 26.42 -5.28 -5.45
N ARG A 33 27.22 -5.40 -6.52
CA ARG A 33 26.82 -5.00 -7.87
C ARG A 33 25.59 -5.77 -8.36
N LYS A 34 25.47 -7.08 -8.07
CA LYS A 34 24.27 -7.89 -8.37
C LYS A 34 23.02 -7.36 -7.66
N VAL A 35 23.11 -6.98 -6.38
CA VAL A 35 22.00 -6.38 -5.62
C VAL A 35 21.59 -5.03 -6.22
N LEU A 36 22.54 -4.10 -6.38
CA LEU A 36 22.29 -2.76 -6.92
C LEU A 36 21.69 -2.83 -8.34
N SER A 37 22.22 -3.72 -9.18
CA SER A 37 21.68 -3.99 -10.52
C SER A 37 20.23 -4.47 -10.50
N GLY A 38 19.82 -5.24 -9.49
CA GLY A 38 18.44 -5.67 -9.30
C GLY A 38 17.52 -4.53 -8.86
N ILE A 39 17.97 -3.70 -7.93
CA ILE A 39 17.21 -2.53 -7.44
C ILE A 39 16.99 -1.54 -8.60
N ALA A 40 18.04 -1.18 -9.35
CA ALA A 40 17.96 -0.29 -10.50
C ALA A 40 16.98 -0.81 -11.58
N ARG A 41 17.06 -2.11 -11.94
CA ARG A 41 16.14 -2.72 -12.92
C ARG A 41 14.70 -2.86 -12.41
N SER A 42 14.47 -2.80 -11.10
CA SER A 42 13.12 -2.77 -10.50
C SER A 42 12.43 -1.40 -10.62
N LYS A 43 13.15 -0.36 -11.08
CA LYS A 43 12.66 1.01 -11.34
C LYS A 43 11.88 1.64 -10.18
N GLY A 44 12.29 1.42 -8.92
CA GLY A 44 11.67 2.04 -7.75
C GLY A 44 10.22 1.63 -7.48
N ARG A 45 9.71 0.56 -8.10
CA ARG A 45 8.29 0.14 -7.99
C ARG A 45 8.00 -0.81 -6.83
N PHE A 46 9.05 -1.35 -6.22
CA PHE A 46 8.98 -2.50 -5.31
C PHE A 46 9.85 -2.31 -4.06
N GLY A 47 9.38 -2.81 -2.91
CA GLY A 47 10.14 -2.84 -1.66
C GLY A 47 11.14 -4.01 -1.58
N LYS A 48 12.06 -3.92 -0.62
CA LYS A 48 13.19 -4.84 -0.42
C LYS A 48 12.85 -6.33 -0.46
N THR A 49 11.73 -6.76 0.12
CA THR A 49 11.31 -8.17 0.13
C THR A 49 11.01 -8.71 -1.28
N THR A 50 10.38 -7.91 -2.14
CA THR A 50 10.07 -8.30 -3.53
C THR A 50 11.32 -8.31 -4.39
N VAL A 51 12.23 -7.34 -4.22
CA VAL A 51 13.52 -7.30 -4.93
C VAL A 51 14.43 -8.47 -4.51
N ALA A 52 14.48 -8.80 -3.21
CA ALA A 52 15.19 -9.99 -2.72
C ALA A 52 14.58 -11.29 -3.27
N ALA A 53 13.26 -11.39 -3.37
CA ALA A 53 12.58 -12.53 -3.97
C ALA A 53 12.85 -12.65 -5.48
N MET A 54 12.97 -11.54 -6.22
CA MET A 54 13.43 -11.54 -7.62
C MET A 54 14.89 -12.02 -7.73
N LEU A 55 15.81 -11.42 -6.97
CA LEU A 55 17.25 -11.73 -7.00
C LEU A 55 17.54 -13.21 -6.65
N THR A 56 16.74 -13.81 -5.78
CA THR A 56 16.83 -15.25 -5.41
C THR A 56 16.06 -16.20 -6.32
N GLY A 57 15.38 -15.71 -7.36
CA GLY A 57 14.70 -16.56 -8.35
C GLY A 57 13.36 -17.15 -7.88
N SER A 58 12.61 -16.41 -7.05
CA SER A 58 11.33 -16.83 -6.47
C SER A 58 10.24 -17.10 -7.52
N LYS A 59 9.73 -18.33 -7.56
CA LYS A 59 8.62 -18.75 -8.46
C LYS A 59 7.23 -18.28 -8.02
N SER A 60 7.14 -17.22 -7.20
CA SER A 60 5.87 -16.67 -6.71
C SER A 60 5.07 -15.99 -7.83
N GLN A 61 3.73 -16.00 -7.72
CA GLN A 61 2.84 -15.33 -8.68
C GLN A 61 3.17 -13.84 -8.87
N THR A 62 3.70 -13.17 -7.83
CA THR A 62 4.17 -11.78 -7.90
C THR A 62 5.25 -11.59 -8.96
N MET A 63 6.20 -12.51 -9.10
CA MET A 63 7.27 -12.38 -10.10
C MET A 63 6.76 -12.55 -11.53
N GLN A 64 5.72 -13.39 -11.72
CA GLN A 64 5.06 -13.60 -13.01
C GLN A 64 4.16 -12.42 -13.38
N ARG A 65 3.29 -11.99 -12.45
CA ARG A 65 2.35 -10.86 -12.64
C ARG A 65 3.06 -9.57 -13.04
N TRP A 66 4.20 -9.29 -12.40
CA TRP A 66 5.00 -8.10 -12.66
C TRP A 66 6.16 -8.33 -13.65
N LYS A 67 6.21 -9.51 -14.30
CA LYS A 67 7.27 -9.93 -15.26
C LYS A 67 8.71 -9.82 -14.73
N LEU A 68 8.90 -9.74 -13.41
CA LEU A 68 10.21 -9.70 -12.76
C LEU A 68 11.03 -10.97 -13.04
N ASN A 69 10.38 -12.08 -13.39
CA ASN A 69 11.02 -13.32 -13.86
C ASN A 69 11.62 -13.24 -15.28
N GLN A 70 11.46 -12.12 -15.98
CA GLN A 70 12.02 -11.87 -17.33
C GLN A 70 13.24 -10.92 -17.28
N LEU A 71 13.56 -10.35 -16.12
CA LEU A 71 14.72 -9.48 -15.94
C LEU A 71 16.01 -10.31 -15.85
N SER A 72 17.10 -9.84 -16.47
CA SER A 72 18.41 -10.50 -16.41
C SER A 72 19.02 -10.57 -14.99
N THR A 73 18.46 -9.83 -14.04
CA THR A 73 18.82 -9.90 -12.60
C THR A 73 18.03 -10.93 -11.80
N TYR A 74 17.05 -11.62 -12.41
CA TYR A 74 16.29 -12.67 -11.73
C TYR A 74 17.16 -13.90 -11.48
N GLY A 75 17.24 -14.34 -10.21
CA GLY A 75 18.01 -15.52 -9.82
C GLY A 75 19.53 -15.36 -9.73
N LEU A 76 20.11 -14.16 -9.98
CA LEU A 76 21.56 -13.95 -9.87
C LEU A 76 22.14 -14.21 -8.47
N LEU A 77 21.30 -14.24 -7.44
CA LEU A 77 21.64 -14.56 -6.05
C LEU A 77 20.91 -15.82 -5.57
N ALA A 78 20.63 -16.80 -6.45
CA ALA A 78 19.96 -18.06 -6.09
C ALA A 78 20.72 -18.91 -5.04
N ALA A 79 22.01 -18.66 -4.83
CA ALA A 79 22.79 -19.24 -3.72
C ALA A 79 22.39 -18.69 -2.33
N PHE A 80 21.72 -17.54 -2.28
CA PHE A 80 21.31 -16.86 -1.04
C PHE A 80 19.83 -17.11 -0.73
N LYS A 81 19.49 -17.12 0.56
CA LYS A 81 18.10 -17.15 1.03
C LYS A 81 17.52 -15.73 0.95
N GLN A 82 16.21 -15.59 0.75
CA GLN A 82 15.53 -14.28 0.75
C GLN A 82 15.85 -13.40 1.98
N PRO A 83 15.81 -13.88 3.24
CA PRO A 83 16.20 -13.06 4.39
C PRO A 83 17.70 -12.69 4.42
N GLU A 84 18.58 -13.46 3.76
CA GLU A 84 20.00 -13.10 3.61
C GLU A 84 20.14 -11.91 2.64
N VAL A 85 19.44 -11.94 1.50
CA VAL A 85 19.45 -10.82 0.53
C VAL A 85 18.74 -9.57 1.09
N VAL A 86 17.70 -9.73 1.91
CA VAL A 86 17.09 -8.58 2.63
C VAL A 86 18.08 -7.95 3.61
N GLN A 87 18.86 -8.73 4.38
CA GLN A 87 19.92 -8.19 5.24
C GLN A 87 21.02 -7.47 4.45
N ILE A 88 21.39 -7.96 3.26
CA ILE A 88 22.33 -7.26 2.38
C ILE A 88 21.73 -5.91 1.94
N ILE A 89 20.47 -5.87 1.48
CA ILE A 89 19.79 -4.63 1.09
C ILE A 89 19.72 -3.65 2.27
N ASP A 90 19.36 -4.11 3.46
CA ASP A 90 19.31 -3.27 4.67
C ASP A 90 20.69 -2.73 5.06
N ASN A 91 21.76 -3.49 4.83
CA ASN A 91 23.12 -3.00 4.97
C ASN A 91 23.49 -1.95 3.90
N LEU A 92 22.99 -2.06 2.66
CA LEU A 92 23.21 -1.03 1.62
C LEU A 92 22.40 0.25 1.88
N ILE A 93 21.23 0.14 2.52
CA ILE A 93 20.47 1.29 3.03
C ILE A 93 21.25 1.96 4.17
N ALA A 94 21.74 1.19 5.15
CA ALA A 94 22.57 1.70 6.24
C ALA A 94 23.93 2.28 5.78
N ALA A 95 24.46 1.84 4.64
CA ALA A 95 25.64 2.40 3.98
C ALA A 95 25.34 3.66 3.14
N GLY A 96 24.07 4.04 2.97
CA GLY A 96 23.66 5.20 2.19
C GLY A 96 23.84 5.04 0.68
N TRP A 97 23.72 3.82 0.14
CA TRP A 97 23.79 3.53 -1.32
C TRP A 97 22.42 3.23 -1.93
N VAL A 98 21.44 2.89 -1.09
CA VAL A 98 20.05 2.59 -1.44
C VAL A 98 19.16 3.47 -0.58
N THR A 99 18.25 4.23 -1.20
CA THR A 99 17.19 4.94 -0.48
C THR A 99 15.97 4.03 -0.34
N GLN A 100 15.21 4.23 0.74
CA GLN A 100 13.94 3.55 0.97
C GLN A 100 12.87 4.62 1.21
N ASP A 101 12.01 4.79 0.22
CA ASP A 101 11.09 5.92 0.13
C ASP A 101 9.64 5.42 0.29
N GLU A 102 8.85 6.07 1.16
CA GLU A 102 7.46 5.68 1.43
C GLU A 102 6.49 6.51 0.56
N VAL A 103 6.37 6.10 -0.70
CA VAL A 103 5.54 6.78 -1.73
C VAL A 103 4.04 6.69 -1.42
N GLU A 104 3.60 5.59 -0.81
CA GLU A 104 2.24 5.40 -0.31
C GLU A 104 2.33 4.83 1.13
N PRO A 105 1.39 5.17 2.05
CA PRO A 105 1.39 4.64 3.41
C PRO A 105 1.46 3.10 3.46
N PHE A 106 2.41 2.58 4.23
CA PHE A 106 2.76 1.17 4.38
C PHE A 106 3.34 0.50 3.11
N ARG A 107 3.78 1.28 2.11
CA ARG A 107 4.41 0.79 0.88
C ARG A 107 5.79 1.44 0.63
N PRO A 108 6.81 1.08 1.41
CA PRO A 108 8.18 1.47 1.11
C PRO A 108 8.67 0.82 -0.20
N VAL A 109 9.17 1.64 -1.11
CA VAL A 109 9.94 1.21 -2.29
C VAL A 109 11.43 1.41 -2.05
N ILE A 110 12.29 0.82 -2.88
CA ILE A 110 13.74 1.05 -2.81
C ILE A 110 14.32 1.48 -4.16
N SER A 111 15.25 2.43 -4.11
CA SER A 111 15.94 3.03 -5.26
C SER A 111 17.43 3.14 -5.02
N VAL A 112 18.22 3.16 -6.10
CA VAL A 112 19.67 3.34 -6.05
C VAL A 112 19.99 4.83 -6.15
N ASN A 113 20.71 5.38 -5.17
CA ASN A 113 21.13 6.79 -5.18
C ASN A 113 22.49 6.97 -5.89
N ALA A 114 22.95 8.20 -6.07
CA ALA A 114 24.18 8.52 -6.81
C ALA A 114 25.39 7.67 -6.36
N VAL A 115 25.61 7.53 -5.05
CA VAL A 115 26.70 6.72 -4.49
C VAL A 115 26.55 5.24 -4.86
N GLY A 116 25.33 4.70 -4.82
CA GLY A 116 25.04 3.35 -5.27
C GLY A 116 25.21 3.15 -6.78
N TRP A 117 25.04 4.20 -7.60
CA TRP A 117 25.35 4.14 -9.03
C TRP A 117 26.87 4.07 -9.27
N GLU A 118 27.67 4.91 -8.60
CA GLU A 118 29.14 4.88 -8.69
C GLU A 118 29.74 3.51 -8.30
N VAL A 119 29.22 2.88 -7.24
CA VAL A 119 29.63 1.53 -6.81
C VAL A 119 29.21 0.46 -7.83
N MET A 120 28.07 0.67 -8.51
CA MET A 120 27.56 -0.25 -9.53
C MET A 120 28.31 -0.15 -10.86
N THR A 121 28.69 1.04 -11.31
CA THR A 121 29.54 1.25 -12.50
C THR A 121 31.01 0.89 -12.22
N GLY A 122 31.45 1.07 -10.98
CA GLY A 122 32.82 0.79 -10.54
C GLY A 122 33.73 2.03 -10.44
N GLU A 123 33.14 3.22 -10.49
CA GLU A 123 33.80 4.48 -10.17
C GLU A 123 34.15 4.59 -8.67
N ARG A 124 33.43 3.86 -7.81
CA ARG A 124 33.69 3.77 -6.36
C ARG A 124 33.82 2.31 -5.90
N GLU A 125 34.71 2.05 -4.94
CA GLU A 125 34.84 0.74 -4.30
C GLU A 125 33.59 0.38 -3.48
N ALA A 126 33.26 -0.92 -3.40
CA ALA A 126 32.16 -1.44 -2.58
C ALA A 126 32.51 -1.53 -1.07
N ALA A 127 33.20 -0.53 -0.53
CA ALA A 127 33.62 -0.46 0.86
C ALA A 127 32.49 0.08 1.76
N CYS A 128 31.82 -0.81 2.50
CA CYS A 128 30.85 -0.45 3.53
C CYS A 128 31.12 -1.19 4.86
N ARG A 129 30.64 -0.60 5.96
CA ARG A 129 30.66 -1.23 7.29
C ARG A 129 29.56 -2.28 7.38
N TRP A 130 29.91 -3.54 7.12
CA TRP A 130 29.00 -4.68 7.19
C TRP A 130 28.41 -4.89 8.60
N GLN A 131 27.09 -4.77 8.71
CA GLN A 131 26.29 -4.98 9.91
C GLN A 131 25.39 -6.22 9.74
N VAL A 132 26.01 -7.34 9.38
CA VAL A 132 25.34 -8.64 9.13
C VAL A 132 26.01 -9.77 9.92
N PRO A 133 25.32 -10.90 10.21
CA PRO A 133 25.92 -12.04 10.90
C PRO A 133 27.16 -12.58 10.18
N THR A 134 28.15 -13.04 10.96
CA THR A 134 29.46 -13.51 10.45
C THR A 134 29.33 -14.60 9.38
N GLU A 135 28.35 -15.50 9.52
CA GLU A 135 28.03 -16.54 8.52
C GLU A 135 27.66 -15.94 7.15
N LEU A 136 26.86 -14.88 7.15
CA LEU A 136 26.45 -14.19 5.93
C LEU A 136 27.61 -13.40 5.32
N LEU A 137 28.46 -12.76 6.15
CA LEU A 137 29.67 -12.09 5.67
C LEU A 137 30.66 -13.07 5.04
N ALA A 138 30.85 -14.25 5.64
CA ALA A 138 31.66 -15.32 5.06
C ALA A 138 31.06 -15.83 3.74
N LYS A 139 29.74 -16.02 3.69
CA LYS A 139 29.02 -16.44 2.48
C LYS A 139 29.14 -15.45 1.32
N ILE A 140 29.08 -14.14 1.60
CA ILE A 140 29.26 -13.07 0.61
C ILE A 140 30.69 -13.12 0.03
N ARG A 141 31.70 -13.30 0.87
CA ARG A 141 33.12 -13.38 0.47
C ARG A 141 33.45 -14.60 -0.40
N CYS A 142 32.69 -15.68 -0.30
CA CYS A 142 32.89 -16.92 -1.07
C CYS A 142 31.96 -17.06 -2.30
N ALA A 143 31.15 -16.06 -2.62
CA ALA A 143 29.94 -16.23 -3.45
C ALA A 143 30.15 -16.49 -4.96
N GLY A 144 31.32 -16.18 -5.52
CA GLY A 144 31.63 -16.37 -6.94
C GLY A 144 32.81 -17.32 -7.19
N ALA A 145 32.91 -18.39 -6.39
CA ALA A 145 33.78 -19.53 -6.66
C ALA A 145 33.28 -20.40 -7.85
N ASP A 146 33.29 -19.78 -9.03
CA ASP A 146 33.20 -20.30 -10.41
C ASP A 146 31.88 -20.96 -10.94
N ARG A 147 31.60 -20.69 -12.22
CA ARG A 147 30.67 -21.32 -13.19
C ARG A 147 29.19 -21.60 -12.83
N VAL A 148 28.29 -20.94 -13.58
CA VAL A 148 27.04 -21.56 -14.10
C VAL A 148 26.75 -21.11 -15.55
N PRO A 149 27.03 -21.92 -16.58
CA PRO A 149 26.22 -21.97 -17.80
C PRO A 149 24.95 -22.83 -17.56
N PRO A 150 23.85 -22.63 -18.30
CA PRO A 150 22.52 -23.09 -17.90
C PRO A 150 22.28 -24.58 -18.18
N LEU A 151 21.60 -25.28 -17.26
CA LEU A 151 20.95 -26.57 -17.53
C LEU A 151 19.42 -26.42 -17.59
N ALA A 152 18.85 -26.94 -18.67
CA ALA A 152 17.41 -27.00 -18.89
C ALA A 152 16.75 -28.17 -18.13
N THR A 153 15.43 -28.07 -17.96
CA THR A 153 14.47 -29.19 -17.85
C THR A 153 14.91 -30.45 -17.08
N GLY A 154 14.59 -30.50 -15.77
CA GLY A 154 14.63 -31.73 -14.98
C GLY A 154 13.41 -31.87 -14.07
N GLN A 155 12.59 -32.90 -14.27
CA GLN A 155 11.49 -33.23 -13.36
C GLN A 155 12.03 -33.90 -12.09
N ARG A 156 11.59 -33.45 -10.91
CA ARG A 156 11.32 -34.26 -9.70
C ARG A 156 10.46 -33.45 -8.74
N LYS A 157 9.27 -33.96 -8.41
CA LYS A 157 8.93 -34.74 -7.20
C LYS A 157 9.07 -33.93 -5.92
N SER A 158 7.93 -33.70 -5.27
CA SER A 158 7.83 -33.27 -3.88
C SER A 158 8.56 -34.25 -2.96
N PRO A 159 9.42 -33.79 -2.04
CA PRO A 159 9.85 -34.59 -0.90
C PRO A 159 8.71 -34.72 0.11
N ALA A 160 8.61 -35.88 0.75
CA ALA A 160 7.96 -35.99 2.04
C ALA A 160 8.96 -35.62 3.16
N THR A 161 8.44 -35.53 4.38
CA THR A 161 9.16 -35.57 5.67
C THR A 161 10.13 -36.77 5.78
N ASP A 162 11.11 -36.86 6.69
CA ASP A 162 11.38 -36.30 8.05
C ASP A 162 12.92 -36.46 8.35
N PRO A 163 13.48 -36.27 9.57
CA PRO A 163 13.37 -35.18 10.55
C PRO A 163 14.78 -34.69 11.07
N ALA A 164 14.81 -33.92 12.17
CA ALA A 164 15.99 -33.43 12.94
C ALA A 164 16.87 -32.36 12.24
N THR A 165 17.53 -31.42 12.93
CA THR A 165 17.86 -31.29 14.37
C THR A 165 17.10 -30.13 15.05
N ALA A 166 16.90 -30.19 16.37
CA ALA A 166 15.99 -29.32 17.11
C ALA A 166 16.68 -28.29 18.03
N GLN A 167 16.05 -27.11 18.17
CA GLN A 167 16.06 -26.20 19.33
C GLN A 167 15.02 -25.09 19.06
N ALA A 168 14.01 -24.81 19.89
CA ALA A 168 13.54 -25.50 21.09
C ALA A 168 12.01 -25.71 21.02
N THR A 169 11.53 -26.80 21.63
CA THR A 169 10.12 -27.20 21.55
C THR A 169 9.32 -26.66 22.73
N GLU A 170 8.54 -25.60 22.52
CA GLU A 170 7.35 -25.37 23.33
C GLU A 170 6.25 -26.33 22.87
N GLU A 171 5.67 -27.13 23.76
CA GLU A 171 4.58 -28.06 23.45
C GLU A 171 3.27 -27.33 23.15
N LYS A 172 3.18 -26.80 21.94
CA LYS A 172 2.04 -26.05 21.42
C LYS A 172 0.88 -27.01 21.10
N GLY A 173 0.07 -27.23 22.14
CA GLY A 173 -1.06 -28.16 22.19
C GLY A 173 -2.10 -28.08 21.06
N PRO A 174 -3.06 -29.03 21.05
CA PRO A 174 -3.85 -29.40 19.89
C PRO A 174 -4.61 -28.22 19.25
N ILE A 175 -4.32 -27.97 17.97
CA ILE A 175 -4.95 -26.91 17.19
C ILE A 175 -6.38 -27.35 16.82
N ASP A 176 -7.36 -26.52 17.19
CA ASP A 176 -8.75 -26.70 16.81
C ASP A 176 -8.92 -26.45 15.31
N GLN A 177 -8.91 -27.52 14.52
CA GLN A 177 -9.02 -27.46 13.05
C GLN A 177 -10.35 -26.81 12.59
N GLY A 178 -11.43 -27.00 13.35
CA GLY A 178 -12.73 -26.40 13.06
C GLY A 178 -12.72 -24.89 13.27
N LEU A 179 -12.09 -24.39 14.33
CA LEU A 179 -11.88 -22.96 14.56
C LEU A 179 -10.90 -22.36 13.55
N LEU A 180 -9.81 -23.05 13.25
CA LEU A 180 -8.82 -22.65 12.24
C LEU A 180 -9.49 -22.43 10.87
N GLN A 181 -10.38 -23.32 10.47
CA GLN A 181 -11.15 -23.20 9.22
C GLN A 181 -12.09 -21.99 9.25
N ARG A 182 -12.87 -21.78 10.32
CA ARG A 182 -13.75 -20.60 10.48
C ARG A 182 -12.96 -19.28 10.41
N LEU A 183 -11.76 -19.22 11.00
CA LEU A 183 -10.88 -18.04 10.95
C LEU A 183 -10.32 -17.79 9.54
N ARG A 184 -9.93 -18.85 8.80
CA ARG A 184 -9.50 -18.74 7.40
C ARG A 184 -10.62 -18.21 6.50
N GLU A 185 -11.85 -18.70 6.68
CA GLU A 185 -13.05 -18.26 5.94
C GLU A 185 -13.49 -16.84 6.30
N ALA A 186 -13.37 -16.44 7.57
CA ALA A 186 -13.62 -15.07 8.01
C ALA A 186 -12.61 -14.08 7.40
N ARG A 187 -11.30 -14.39 7.48
CA ARG A 187 -10.25 -13.60 6.83
C ARG A 187 -10.52 -13.44 5.33
N ASN A 188 -10.84 -14.52 4.62
CA ASN A 188 -11.05 -14.46 3.17
C ASN A 188 -12.25 -13.56 2.80
N ARG A 189 -13.32 -13.52 3.63
CA ARG A 189 -14.42 -12.57 3.46
C ARG A 189 -13.99 -11.13 3.73
N TRP A 190 -13.32 -10.86 4.85
CA TRP A 190 -12.84 -9.51 5.19
C TRP A 190 -11.81 -8.98 4.19
N ALA A 191 -11.07 -9.85 3.53
CA ALA A 191 -10.16 -9.53 2.43
C ALA A 191 -10.94 -9.04 1.20
N ALA A 192 -12.00 -9.74 0.82
CA ALA A 192 -12.91 -9.33 -0.25
C ALA A 192 -13.68 -8.04 0.09
N GLU A 193 -14.21 -7.92 1.32
CA GLU A 193 -14.85 -6.69 1.84
C GLU A 193 -13.93 -5.45 1.76
N ALA A 194 -12.61 -5.64 1.87
CA ALA A 194 -11.62 -4.58 1.86
C ALA A 194 -10.87 -4.39 0.51
N GLY A 195 -11.13 -5.24 -0.49
CA GLY A 195 -10.34 -5.28 -1.75
C GLY A 195 -8.87 -5.68 -1.58
N LEU A 196 -8.49 -6.26 -0.43
CA LEU A 196 -7.10 -6.55 -0.06
C LEU A 196 -6.75 -8.04 -0.17
N PRO A 197 -5.47 -8.41 -0.37
CA PRO A 197 -5.02 -9.79 -0.25
C PRO A 197 -5.23 -10.34 1.18
N PRO A 198 -5.65 -11.61 1.37
CA PRO A 198 -6.02 -12.11 2.69
C PRO A 198 -4.94 -12.00 3.79
N TYR A 199 -3.67 -12.09 3.42
CA TYR A 199 -2.54 -11.97 4.35
C TYR A 199 -2.34 -10.55 4.92
N HIS A 200 -2.84 -9.50 4.27
CA HIS A 200 -2.86 -8.14 4.85
C HIS A 200 -3.83 -8.05 6.03
N VAL A 201 -4.98 -8.74 5.95
CA VAL A 201 -5.96 -8.82 7.05
C VAL A 201 -5.36 -9.62 8.21
N LEU A 202 -5.10 -10.92 8.00
CA LEU A 202 -4.49 -11.80 9.01
C LEU A 202 -3.48 -12.77 8.38
N GLN A 203 -2.28 -12.80 8.96
CA GLN A 203 -1.21 -13.72 8.57
C GLN A 203 -1.54 -15.15 9.02
N ASN A 204 -1.05 -16.16 8.28
CA ASN A 204 -1.34 -17.57 8.60
C ASN A 204 -0.89 -17.95 10.03
N ALA A 205 0.30 -17.53 10.45
CA ALA A 205 0.81 -17.76 11.80
C ALA A 205 -0.13 -17.18 12.88
N THR A 206 -0.62 -15.94 12.70
CA THR A 206 -1.58 -15.29 13.59
C THR A 206 -2.91 -16.05 13.67
N ILE A 207 -3.36 -16.68 12.58
CA ILE A 207 -4.60 -17.51 12.56
C ILE A 207 -4.40 -18.82 13.33
N GLU A 208 -3.23 -19.44 13.18
CA GLU A 208 -2.84 -20.66 13.90
C GLU A 208 -2.59 -20.40 15.40
N GLU A 209 -2.13 -19.19 15.73
CA GLU A 209 -2.00 -18.70 17.10
C GLU A 209 -3.37 -18.38 17.71
N LEU A 210 -4.27 -17.69 17.00
CA LEU A 210 -5.68 -17.50 17.38
C LEU A 210 -6.42 -18.81 17.65
N ALA A 211 -6.28 -19.80 16.76
CA ALA A 211 -6.93 -21.11 16.89
C ALA A 211 -6.42 -21.94 18.09
N ARG A 212 -5.21 -21.65 18.58
CA ARG A 212 -4.57 -22.29 19.74
C ARG A 212 -4.84 -21.54 21.05
N ALA A 213 -4.64 -20.22 21.06
CA ALA A 213 -4.80 -19.38 22.25
C ALA A 213 -6.27 -19.16 22.63
N LYS A 214 -7.19 -19.23 21.65
CA LYS A 214 -8.65 -19.08 21.85
C LYS A 214 -9.04 -17.86 22.72
N PRO A 215 -8.54 -16.65 22.39
CA PRO A 215 -8.71 -15.45 23.20
C PRO A 215 -10.19 -15.08 23.39
N ARG A 216 -10.56 -14.70 24.61
CA ARG A 216 -11.91 -14.30 25.01
C ARG A 216 -12.05 -12.79 25.29
N SER A 217 -10.94 -12.07 25.49
CA SER A 217 -10.94 -10.61 25.65
C SER A 217 -10.13 -9.87 24.57
N PRO A 218 -10.37 -8.55 24.39
CA PRO A 218 -9.52 -7.69 23.54
C PRO A 218 -8.05 -7.65 23.97
N ASN A 219 -7.76 -7.80 25.27
CA ASN A 219 -6.39 -7.79 25.78
C ASN A 219 -5.65 -9.09 25.42
N GLU A 220 -6.33 -10.24 25.44
CA GLU A 220 -5.78 -11.50 24.94
C GLU A 220 -5.56 -11.48 23.42
N LEU A 221 -6.35 -10.71 22.66
CA LEU A 221 -6.07 -10.47 21.24
C LEU A 221 -4.78 -9.65 21.02
N LEU A 222 -4.51 -8.64 21.86
CA LEU A 222 -3.27 -7.84 21.78
C LEU A 222 -2.01 -8.66 22.14
N ALA A 223 -2.16 -9.74 22.92
CA ALA A 223 -1.06 -10.63 23.27
C ALA A 223 -0.61 -11.55 22.11
N ILE A 224 -1.40 -11.63 21.01
CA ILE A 224 -1.13 -12.53 19.88
C ILE A 224 -0.25 -11.87 18.83
N LYS A 225 0.80 -12.59 18.40
CA LYS A 225 1.82 -12.11 17.48
C LYS A 225 1.22 -11.76 16.11
N GLY A 226 1.25 -10.46 15.79
CA GLY A 226 0.73 -9.90 14.54
C GLY A 226 -0.65 -9.23 14.65
N ILE A 227 -1.22 -9.11 15.86
CA ILE A 227 -2.43 -8.33 16.16
C ILE A 227 -2.05 -7.07 16.93
N GLY A 228 -1.89 -5.94 16.23
CA GLY A 228 -1.75 -4.62 16.84
C GLY A 228 -3.12 -3.97 17.16
N PRO A 229 -3.15 -2.85 17.91
CA PRO A 229 -4.39 -2.17 18.35
C PRO A 229 -5.37 -1.90 17.20
N ALA A 230 -4.90 -1.29 16.09
CA ALA A 230 -5.73 -1.03 14.92
C ALA A 230 -6.40 -2.28 14.29
N LYS A 231 -5.90 -3.50 14.55
CA LYS A 231 -6.57 -4.76 14.17
C LYS A 231 -7.59 -5.22 15.20
N VAL A 232 -7.38 -4.94 16.49
CA VAL A 232 -8.38 -5.19 17.54
C VAL A 232 -9.57 -4.24 17.40
N ASP A 233 -9.33 -2.97 17.08
CA ASP A 233 -10.40 -1.99 16.84
C ASP A 233 -11.26 -2.39 15.63
N ARG A 234 -10.61 -2.75 14.51
CA ARG A 234 -11.28 -3.06 13.23
C ARG A 234 -11.88 -4.46 13.14
N TYR A 235 -11.27 -5.46 13.80
CA TYR A 235 -11.67 -6.87 13.68
C TYR A 235 -11.90 -7.58 15.02
N GLY A 236 -11.50 -7.03 16.16
CA GLY A 236 -11.50 -7.72 17.47
C GLY A 236 -12.88 -8.22 17.89
N LYS A 237 -13.91 -7.37 17.83
CA LYS A 237 -15.31 -7.79 18.09
C LYS A 237 -15.77 -8.95 17.19
N ARG A 238 -15.37 -8.93 15.91
CA ARG A 238 -15.68 -9.99 14.94
C ARG A 238 -14.89 -11.28 15.23
N LEU A 239 -13.63 -11.17 15.64
CA LEU A 239 -12.76 -12.29 16.01
C LEU A 239 -13.23 -13.02 17.28
N LEU A 240 -13.54 -12.28 18.34
CA LEU A 240 -14.06 -12.86 19.59
C LEU A 240 -15.37 -13.64 19.35
N GLY A 241 -16.24 -13.15 18.46
CA GLY A 241 -17.45 -13.87 18.05
C GLY A 241 -17.18 -15.19 17.31
N ILE A 242 -16.09 -15.31 16.55
CA ILE A 242 -15.72 -16.56 15.85
C ILE A 242 -15.08 -17.57 16.81
N VAL A 243 -14.30 -17.08 17.78
CA VAL A 243 -13.63 -17.90 18.81
C VAL A 243 -14.61 -18.40 19.88
N GLY A 244 -15.55 -17.55 20.31
CA GLY A 244 -16.62 -17.91 21.26
C GLY A 244 -17.81 -18.63 20.63
N GLY A 245 -17.98 -18.57 19.31
CA GLY A 245 -19.07 -19.22 18.59
C GLY A 245 -18.96 -20.76 18.62
N PRO A 246 -20.10 -21.49 18.76
CA PRO A 246 -20.10 -22.95 18.84
C PRO A 246 -19.49 -23.58 17.57
N PRO A 247 -18.91 -24.79 17.67
CA PRO A 247 -18.41 -25.50 16.49
C PRO A 247 -19.59 -25.84 15.58
N SER A 248 -19.64 -25.21 14.40
CA SER A 248 -20.59 -25.57 13.35
C SER A 248 -20.47 -27.07 13.07
N PRO A 249 -21.58 -27.83 12.99
CA PRO A 249 -21.52 -29.25 12.69
C PRO A 249 -20.83 -29.46 11.34
N ALA A 250 -19.97 -30.48 11.27
CA ALA A 250 -19.21 -30.78 10.07
C ALA A 250 -20.17 -31.12 8.91
N ARG A 251 -19.93 -30.53 7.74
CA ARG A 251 -20.61 -30.93 6.51
C ARG A 251 -20.30 -32.40 6.21
N ALA A 252 -21.30 -33.26 6.36
CA ALA A 252 -21.26 -34.58 5.74
C ALA A 252 -21.06 -34.42 4.22
N GLY A 253 -20.39 -35.40 3.61
CA GLY A 253 -20.19 -35.44 2.15
C GLY A 253 -21.51 -35.61 1.38
N PRO A 254 -21.46 -35.55 0.03
CA PRO A 254 -22.64 -35.72 -0.81
C PRO A 254 -23.15 -37.17 -0.77
N SER A 255 -23.95 -37.50 0.25
CA SER A 255 -24.68 -38.77 0.34
C SER A 255 -25.77 -38.83 -0.71
N SER A 256 -25.71 -39.83 -1.59
CA SER A 256 -26.72 -40.08 -2.62
C SER A 256 -28.07 -40.47 -1.99
N THR A 257 -29.01 -39.54 -1.91
CA THR A 257 -30.43 -39.86 -1.63
C THR A 257 -31.16 -40.22 -2.92
N PRO A 258 -31.72 -41.44 -3.04
CA PRO A 258 -32.66 -41.75 -4.12
C PRO A 258 -33.97 -40.96 -3.95
N ARG A 259 -34.65 -40.74 -5.07
CA ARG A 259 -35.89 -39.98 -5.20
C ARG A 259 -37.09 -40.74 -4.60
N PRO A 260 -37.81 -40.22 -3.59
CA PRO A 260 -39.16 -40.68 -3.27
C PRO A 260 -40.18 -40.10 -4.27
N ALA A 261 -41.30 -40.80 -4.47
CA ALA A 261 -42.31 -40.45 -5.46
C ALA A 261 -43.38 -39.48 -4.93
N SER A 262 -44.00 -38.72 -5.84
CA SER A 262 -45.14 -37.85 -5.55
C SER A 262 -46.46 -38.63 -5.53
N SER A 263 -47.25 -38.54 -4.46
CA SER A 263 -48.68 -38.86 -4.52
C SER A 263 -49.48 -38.35 -3.31
N LYS A 264 -50.49 -37.50 -3.58
CA LYS A 264 -51.85 -37.44 -2.98
C LYS A 264 -52.00 -37.29 -1.45
N ALA A 265 -53.06 -36.67 -0.91
CA ALA A 265 -54.08 -35.71 -1.40
C ALA A 265 -54.91 -35.26 -0.18
N THR A 266 -55.66 -34.14 -0.27
CA THR A 266 -56.83 -33.74 0.60
C THR A 266 -56.61 -33.68 2.13
N ASP A 267 -57.06 -32.67 2.88
CA ASP A 267 -58.40 -32.06 2.81
C ASP A 267 -58.45 -30.63 3.44
N PHE A 268 -59.64 -30.01 3.44
CA PHE A 268 -60.04 -28.77 4.16
C PHE A 268 -61.25 -29.08 5.09
N PRO A 269 -61.81 -28.17 5.93
CA PRO A 269 -61.40 -26.82 6.34
C PRO A 269 -61.38 -26.59 7.89
N ASP A 270 -61.17 -25.35 8.36
CA ASP A 270 -62.23 -24.47 8.96
C ASP A 270 -61.84 -23.58 10.18
N GLN A 271 -62.59 -22.48 10.34
CA GLN A 271 -62.86 -21.61 11.52
C GLN A 271 -61.76 -20.76 12.24
N GLN A 272 -61.95 -19.44 12.13
CA GLN A 272 -61.72 -18.39 13.17
C GLN A 272 -63.03 -18.22 14.04
N PRO A 273 -63.22 -17.30 15.04
CA PRO A 273 -62.44 -16.09 15.41
C PRO A 273 -62.34 -15.66 16.91
N GLY A 274 -61.59 -14.57 17.17
CA GLY A 274 -61.74 -13.62 18.31
C GLY A 274 -61.15 -14.03 19.68
N SER A 275 -61.08 -13.14 20.70
CA SER A 275 -61.11 -11.66 20.77
C SER A 275 -60.77 -11.15 22.20
N THR A 276 -60.11 -9.98 22.34
CA THR A 276 -59.89 -9.20 23.61
C THR A 276 -59.05 -9.91 24.71
N VAL A 277 -58.47 -9.31 25.77
CA VAL A 277 -58.75 -8.10 26.62
C VAL A 277 -57.42 -7.41 27.05
N SER A 278 -57.47 -6.20 27.64
CA SER A 278 -56.35 -5.42 28.23
C SER A 278 -56.81 -4.67 29.52
N PRO A 279 -56.06 -3.71 30.08
CA PRO A 279 -54.75 -3.73 30.76
C PRO A 279 -54.92 -3.80 32.32
N PRO A 280 -53.94 -3.42 33.19
CA PRO A 280 -53.69 -2.00 33.61
C PRO A 280 -52.20 -1.68 33.98
N ASP A 281 -51.84 -0.56 34.66
CA ASP A 281 -51.91 0.88 34.31
C ASP A 281 -51.00 1.73 35.28
N HIS A 282 -51.03 3.07 35.23
CA HIS A 282 -50.46 4.10 36.14
C HIS A 282 -48.92 4.40 36.09
N PHE A 283 -48.42 5.61 36.44
CA PHE A 283 -49.02 6.81 37.09
C PHE A 283 -48.49 8.15 36.48
N THR A 284 -49.13 9.30 36.74
CA THR A 284 -48.76 10.65 36.22
C THR A 284 -49.07 11.79 37.21
N VAL A 285 -48.22 12.84 37.32
CA VAL A 285 -48.49 14.14 38.02
C VAL A 285 -47.75 15.33 37.36
N ALA A 286 -48.32 16.55 37.35
CA ALA A 286 -47.80 17.80 36.72
C ALA A 286 -48.50 19.06 37.33
N ARG A 287 -48.17 20.37 37.15
CA ARG A 287 -47.03 21.17 36.63
C ARG A 287 -47.32 22.69 36.87
N ARG A 288 -46.34 23.52 37.27
CA ARG A 288 -46.33 25.02 37.36
C ARG A 288 -44.85 25.50 37.49
N ALA A 289 -44.31 26.60 36.92
CA ALA A 289 -44.74 28.01 36.71
C ALA A 289 -44.64 28.88 37.99
N SER A 290 -44.11 30.11 38.03
CA SER A 290 -43.65 31.08 36.99
C SER A 290 -42.51 32.00 37.53
N GLU A 291 -41.91 32.85 36.68
CA GLU A 291 -41.63 34.31 36.85
C GLU A 291 -40.46 34.80 35.98
N ALA A 292 -40.30 36.13 35.81
CA ALA A 292 -39.35 36.74 34.87
C ALA A 292 -38.78 38.07 35.39
N VAL A 293 -37.52 38.36 35.05
CA VAL A 293 -36.87 39.68 35.19
C VAL A 293 -36.01 39.95 33.95
N ASP A 294 -36.00 41.19 33.49
CA ASP A 294 -35.29 41.70 32.32
C ASP A 294 -33.83 42.08 32.67
N HIS A 295 -32.84 41.76 31.81
CA HIS A 295 -31.71 42.64 31.45
C HIS A 295 -30.69 41.96 30.50
N LEU A 296 -30.11 42.78 29.61
CA LEU A 296 -29.02 42.52 28.67
C LEU A 296 -27.94 43.62 28.84
N PRO A 297 -26.72 43.54 28.23
CA PRO A 297 -26.14 42.46 27.42
C PRO A 297 -24.74 41.98 27.89
N GLY A 298 -24.24 40.89 27.30
CA GLY A 298 -22.82 40.50 27.35
C GLY A 298 -22.54 39.16 26.67
N PRO A 299 -21.78 39.10 25.55
CA PRO A 299 -21.61 37.87 24.78
C PRO A 299 -20.59 36.91 25.42
N THR A 300 -21.03 36.16 26.43
CA THR A 300 -20.28 35.01 26.97
C THR A 300 -20.69 33.76 26.19
N VAL A 301 -19.79 33.19 25.40
CA VAL A 301 -20.06 31.99 24.58
C VAL A 301 -20.12 30.74 25.48
N PRO A 302 -21.27 30.04 25.61
CA PRO A 302 -21.37 28.83 26.42
C PRO A 302 -20.92 27.59 25.65
N LEU A 303 -20.54 26.54 26.39
CA LEU A 303 -20.37 25.19 25.85
C LEU A 303 -21.76 24.57 25.54
N PRO A 304 -21.88 23.68 24.54
CA PRO A 304 -23.15 23.04 24.19
C PRO A 304 -23.58 21.99 25.22
N ASP A 305 -24.79 22.13 25.76
CA ASP A 305 -25.42 21.17 26.68
C ASP A 305 -25.93 19.91 25.93
N PRO A 306 -25.86 18.70 26.51
CA PRO A 306 -26.04 17.44 25.78
C PRO A 306 -27.51 16.98 25.64
N SER A 307 -28.49 17.87 25.80
CA SER A 307 -29.92 17.53 25.93
C SER A 307 -30.83 18.14 24.85
N ALA A 308 -30.31 18.40 23.65
CA ALA A 308 -31.13 18.76 22.49
C ALA A 308 -31.66 17.50 21.77
N GLY A 309 -32.98 17.40 21.62
CA GLY A 309 -33.61 16.38 20.77
C GLY A 309 -33.32 16.61 19.27
N PRO A 310 -33.57 15.62 18.40
CA PRO A 310 -33.22 15.72 16.99
C PRO A 310 -34.03 16.81 16.27
N VAL A 311 -33.35 17.87 15.85
CA VAL A 311 -33.87 18.80 14.85
C VAL A 311 -34.10 18.06 13.52
N PRO A 312 -35.23 18.29 12.81
CA PRO A 312 -35.50 17.64 11.55
C PRO A 312 -34.54 18.16 10.47
N SER A 313 -33.55 17.33 10.13
CA SER A 313 -32.53 17.64 9.13
C SER A 313 -33.08 17.39 7.72
N ASP A 314 -33.94 18.28 7.22
CA ASP A 314 -34.26 18.40 5.79
C ASP A 314 -33.05 18.95 5.01
N ALA A 315 -32.01 18.13 4.95
CA ALA A 315 -30.75 18.38 4.27
C ALA A 315 -30.36 17.13 3.48
N HIS A 316 -31.00 17.00 2.30
CA HIS A 316 -30.58 16.17 1.18
C HIS A 316 -30.12 14.73 1.47
N GLN A 317 -31.04 13.78 1.28
CA GLN A 317 -30.68 12.47 0.72
C GLN A 317 -30.18 12.68 -0.73
N GLN A 318 -28.95 13.18 -0.89
CA GLN A 318 -28.28 13.17 -2.17
C GLN A 318 -27.81 11.74 -2.47
N SER A 319 -28.20 11.27 -3.65
CA SER A 319 -27.73 10.05 -4.28
C SER A 319 -26.20 9.95 -4.22
N VAL A 320 -25.67 8.73 -4.10
CA VAL A 320 -24.23 8.46 -4.20
C VAL A 320 -23.79 8.63 -5.66
N HIS A 321 -23.63 9.89 -6.08
CA HIS A 321 -23.05 10.25 -7.36
C HIS A 321 -21.58 9.89 -7.35
N HIS A 322 -21.24 8.77 -8.00
CA HIS A 322 -19.88 8.39 -8.28
C HIS A 322 -19.29 9.41 -9.27
N GLN A 323 -18.55 10.38 -8.75
CA GLN A 323 -17.82 11.36 -9.56
C GLN A 323 -16.77 10.64 -10.43
N PRO A 324 -16.62 10.99 -11.72
CA PRO A 324 -15.65 10.35 -12.60
C PRO A 324 -14.21 10.66 -12.15
N ASP A 325 -13.26 9.76 -12.43
CA ASP A 325 -11.89 9.84 -11.90
C ASP A 325 -11.13 11.11 -12.30
N TYR A 326 -11.52 11.75 -13.41
CA TYR A 326 -10.98 13.04 -13.85
C TYR A 326 -11.38 14.20 -12.93
N TYR A 327 -12.55 14.15 -12.28
CA TYR A 327 -13.13 15.27 -11.52
C TYR A 327 -12.19 15.73 -10.40
N TRP A 328 -11.57 14.77 -9.70
CA TRP A 328 -10.60 15.03 -8.64
C TRP A 328 -9.25 15.55 -9.15
N THR A 329 -8.91 15.27 -10.41
CA THR A 329 -7.73 15.83 -11.09
C THR A 329 -8.02 17.28 -11.48
N TRP A 330 -9.18 17.55 -12.08
CA TRP A 330 -9.65 18.91 -12.38
C TRP A 330 -9.73 19.79 -11.13
N ARG A 331 -10.24 19.26 -10.00
CA ARG A 331 -10.32 19.99 -8.72
C ARG A 331 -8.94 20.34 -8.09
N LEU A 332 -7.84 19.80 -8.62
CA LEU A 332 -6.48 20.23 -8.29
C LEU A 332 -6.00 21.30 -9.28
N LEU A 333 -6.20 21.08 -10.59
CA LEU A 333 -5.87 22.05 -11.63
C LEU A 333 -6.55 23.40 -11.37
N GLU A 334 -7.86 23.41 -11.08
CA GLU A 334 -8.67 24.58 -10.69
C GLU A 334 -8.10 25.36 -9.48
N ARG A 335 -7.28 24.71 -8.63
CA ARG A 335 -6.62 25.33 -7.48
C ARG A 335 -5.21 25.85 -7.78
N GLY A 336 -4.76 25.78 -9.03
CA GLY A 336 -3.44 26.25 -9.47
C GLY A 336 -2.29 25.25 -9.28
N PHE A 337 -2.59 23.96 -9.06
CA PHE A 337 -1.56 22.93 -9.10
C PHE A 337 -1.18 22.60 -10.55
N THR A 338 0.12 22.47 -10.82
CA THR A 338 0.66 22.10 -12.15
C THR A 338 0.33 20.66 -12.53
N GLN A 339 0.50 20.29 -13.82
CA GLN A 339 0.38 18.91 -14.31
C GLN A 339 1.25 17.93 -13.50
N MET A 340 2.51 18.28 -13.23
CA MET A 340 3.47 17.50 -12.43
C MET A 340 2.98 17.32 -10.98
N GLU A 341 2.52 18.39 -10.32
CA GLU A 341 1.99 18.28 -8.96
C GLU A 341 0.71 17.46 -8.90
N CYS A 342 -0.19 17.60 -9.88
CA CYS A 342 -1.40 16.78 -9.99
C CYS A 342 -1.07 15.30 -10.19
N ALA A 343 -0.03 14.98 -10.98
CA ALA A 343 0.47 13.62 -11.19
C ALA A 343 1.00 13.03 -9.88
N LEU A 344 1.85 13.78 -9.16
CA LEU A 344 2.40 13.38 -7.85
C LEU A 344 1.31 13.19 -6.78
N ILE A 345 0.39 14.16 -6.63
CA ILE A 345 -0.68 14.13 -5.62
C ILE A 345 -1.67 12.98 -5.84
N ARG A 346 -1.90 12.56 -7.10
CA ARG A 346 -2.85 11.49 -7.45
C ARG A 346 -2.19 10.15 -7.78
N SER A 347 -0.85 10.06 -7.74
CA SER A 347 -0.06 8.90 -8.18
C SER A 347 -0.41 8.45 -9.61
N LEU A 348 -0.55 9.42 -10.52
CA LEU A 348 -0.82 9.23 -11.94
C LEU A 348 0.41 9.55 -12.78
N ASP A 349 0.48 9.03 -14.00
CA ASP A 349 1.42 9.52 -15.02
C ASP A 349 0.92 10.87 -15.57
N GLU A 350 1.84 11.78 -15.97
CA GLU A 350 1.50 13.14 -16.44
C GLU A 350 0.59 13.14 -17.69
N SER A 351 0.71 12.12 -18.55
CA SER A 351 -0.20 11.91 -19.68
C SER A 351 -1.63 11.67 -19.23
N THR A 352 -1.85 10.91 -18.14
CA THR A 352 -3.19 10.68 -17.59
C THR A 352 -3.75 11.91 -16.89
N VAL A 353 -2.90 12.84 -16.42
CA VAL A 353 -3.35 14.17 -15.99
C VAL A 353 -3.87 15.00 -17.18
N LEU A 354 -3.21 14.91 -18.35
CA LEU A 354 -3.66 15.54 -19.60
C LEU A 354 -4.95 14.89 -20.15
N GLU A 355 -5.06 13.55 -20.13
CA GLU A 355 -6.30 12.81 -20.45
C GLU A 355 -7.46 13.26 -19.56
N HIS A 356 -7.23 13.42 -18.25
CA HIS A 356 -8.22 13.92 -17.30
C HIS A 356 -8.59 15.38 -17.54
N ALA A 357 -7.65 16.24 -17.92
CA ALA A 357 -7.94 17.63 -18.31
C ALA A 357 -8.78 17.70 -19.59
N LEU A 358 -8.47 16.87 -20.59
CA LEU A 358 -9.28 16.74 -21.81
C LEU A 358 -10.69 16.20 -21.53
N ALA A 359 -10.85 15.28 -20.58
CA ALA A 359 -12.17 14.80 -20.15
C ALA A 359 -12.96 15.92 -19.45
N ALA A 360 -12.33 16.65 -18.51
CA ALA A 360 -12.95 17.77 -17.82
C ALA A 360 -13.41 18.87 -18.79
N ALA A 361 -12.56 19.25 -19.75
CA ALA A 361 -12.89 20.28 -20.75
C ALA A 361 -14.04 19.87 -21.68
N ARG A 362 -14.16 18.58 -22.05
CA ARG A 362 -15.30 18.07 -22.82
C ARG A 362 -16.62 18.13 -22.06
N ASP A 363 -16.56 17.85 -20.75
CA ASP A 363 -17.72 17.88 -19.86
C ASP A 363 -18.01 19.30 -19.32
N GLY A 364 -17.42 20.33 -19.93
CA GLY A 364 -17.71 21.75 -19.68
C GLY A 364 -16.94 22.41 -18.54
N HIS A 365 -16.01 21.70 -17.90
CA HIS A 365 -15.22 22.25 -16.80
C HIS A 365 -14.05 23.13 -17.32
N PRO A 366 -13.87 24.36 -16.79
CA PRO A 366 -12.78 25.23 -17.21
C PRO A 366 -11.43 24.70 -16.72
N VAL A 367 -10.46 24.54 -17.63
CA VAL A 367 -9.10 24.07 -17.33
C VAL A 367 -8.10 25.23 -17.43
N PRO A 368 -7.19 25.43 -16.46
CA PRO A 368 -6.06 26.33 -16.61
C PRO A 368 -5.04 25.74 -17.58
N LEU A 369 -4.76 26.45 -18.68
CA LEU A 369 -3.81 26.03 -19.72
C LEU A 369 -2.35 26.19 -19.25
N ASP A 370 -2.11 27.15 -18.36
CA ASP A 370 -0.86 27.43 -17.67
C ASP A 370 -0.36 26.27 -16.79
N ALA A 371 -1.22 25.31 -16.45
CA ALA A 371 -0.81 24.06 -15.80
C ALA A 371 -0.16 23.04 -16.77
N PHE A 372 -0.26 23.25 -18.09
CA PHE A 372 0.16 22.33 -19.17
C PHE A 372 1.03 22.98 -20.26
N LEU A 373 1.01 24.31 -20.37
CA LEU A 373 1.67 25.09 -21.43
C LEU A 373 2.38 26.28 -20.80
N THR A 374 3.60 26.58 -21.26
CA THR A 374 4.27 27.84 -20.91
C THR A 374 3.56 29.04 -21.55
N LEU A 375 3.78 30.24 -21.01
CA LEU A 375 3.17 31.47 -21.50
C LEU A 375 3.44 31.67 -23.00
N ASP A 376 4.71 31.59 -23.40
CA ASP A 376 5.18 31.79 -24.78
C ASP A 376 4.51 30.81 -25.77
N LEU A 377 4.29 29.55 -25.36
CA LEU A 377 3.64 28.53 -26.18
C LEU A 377 2.13 28.75 -26.28
N ASN A 378 1.50 29.22 -25.21
CA ASN A 378 0.08 29.60 -25.19
C ASN A 378 -0.18 30.85 -26.06
N GLU A 379 0.70 31.85 -26.02
CA GLU A 379 0.66 33.01 -26.91
C GLU A 379 0.89 32.62 -28.39
N THR A 380 1.83 31.71 -28.65
CA THR A 380 2.08 31.16 -30.00
C THR A 380 0.84 30.42 -30.54
N LEU A 381 0.23 29.55 -29.72
CA LEU A 381 -1.04 28.88 -30.04
C LEU A 381 -2.15 29.88 -30.35
N ALA A 382 -2.28 30.96 -29.57
CA ALA A 382 -3.27 32.00 -29.81
C ALA A 382 -3.04 32.74 -31.14
N ALA A 383 -1.80 33.10 -31.46
CA ALA A 383 -1.44 33.77 -32.70
C ALA A 383 -1.69 32.87 -33.94
N VAL A 384 -1.31 31.60 -33.87
CA VAL A 384 -1.49 30.65 -34.98
C VAL A 384 -2.97 30.29 -35.18
N ALA A 385 -3.71 29.98 -34.12
CA ALA A 385 -5.14 29.65 -34.21
C ALA A 385 -5.99 30.86 -34.67
N GLY A 386 -5.66 32.07 -34.20
CA GLY A 386 -6.35 33.30 -34.60
C GLY A 386 -6.08 33.71 -36.06
N SER A 387 -4.86 33.53 -36.55
CA SER A 387 -4.49 33.88 -37.93
C SER A 387 -4.96 32.86 -38.97
N ALA A 388 -5.03 31.57 -38.63
CA ALA A 388 -5.36 30.51 -39.58
C ALA A 388 -6.87 30.36 -39.87
N ARG A 389 -7.76 30.75 -38.95
CA ARG A 389 -9.19 30.32 -38.92
C ARG A 389 -9.38 28.81 -39.13
N THR A 390 -8.40 28.01 -38.75
CA THR A 390 -8.34 26.57 -39.00
C THR A 390 -8.15 25.85 -37.67
N ASP A 391 -9.20 25.20 -37.19
CA ASP A 391 -9.17 24.41 -35.96
C ASP A 391 -8.70 22.95 -36.21
N SER A 392 -8.11 22.69 -37.39
CA SER A 392 -7.48 21.41 -37.70
C SER A 392 -6.19 21.25 -36.90
N ILE A 393 -6.24 20.31 -35.95
CA ILE A 393 -5.16 20.00 -35.01
C ILE A 393 -3.84 19.72 -35.75
N GLU A 394 -3.87 19.02 -36.87
CA GLU A 394 -2.67 18.66 -37.67
C GLU A 394 -1.94 19.90 -38.20
N ALA A 395 -2.68 20.88 -38.73
CA ALA A 395 -2.15 22.13 -39.29
C ALA A 395 -1.74 23.16 -38.20
N LEU A 396 -2.05 22.87 -36.93
CA LEU A 396 -1.52 23.59 -35.77
C LEU A 396 -0.24 22.92 -35.26
N CYS A 397 -0.21 21.59 -35.14
CA CYS A 397 0.98 20.82 -34.76
C CYS A 397 2.18 21.08 -35.70
N GLU A 398 1.96 21.17 -37.02
CA GLU A 398 3.02 21.45 -38.01
C GLU A 398 3.75 22.80 -37.78
N LYS A 399 3.18 23.70 -36.98
CA LYS A 399 3.72 25.05 -36.68
C LYS A 399 4.22 25.19 -35.24
N LEU A 400 4.24 24.11 -34.48
CA LEU A 400 4.64 24.06 -33.08
C LEU A 400 5.90 23.18 -32.94
N PRO A 401 6.71 23.36 -31.89
CA PRO A 401 7.88 22.50 -31.64
C PRO A 401 7.45 21.06 -31.28
N ASP A 402 8.35 20.10 -31.55
CA ASP A 402 8.10 18.64 -31.47
C ASP A 402 7.71 18.11 -30.07
N ASP A 403 7.90 18.91 -29.02
CA ASP A 403 7.47 18.60 -27.65
C ASP A 403 5.96 18.78 -27.44
N ILE A 404 5.27 19.56 -28.29
CA ILE A 404 3.82 19.79 -28.17
C ILE A 404 3.02 18.74 -28.93
N GLY A 405 2.75 17.62 -28.27
CA GLY A 405 1.82 16.61 -28.77
C GLY A 405 0.40 17.17 -29.01
N ALA A 406 -0.30 16.62 -30.00
CA ALA A 406 -1.65 17.03 -30.47
C ALA A 406 -2.75 17.11 -29.39
N GLU A 407 -2.51 16.52 -28.21
CA GLU A 407 -3.42 16.56 -27.07
C GLU A 407 -3.44 17.92 -26.36
N HIS A 408 -2.31 18.64 -26.31
CA HIS A 408 -2.26 20.01 -25.81
C HIS A 408 -3.01 20.98 -26.74
N VAL A 409 -2.89 20.78 -28.06
CA VAL A 409 -3.64 21.53 -29.07
C VAL A 409 -5.15 21.31 -28.91
N ARG A 410 -5.58 20.06 -28.67
CA ARG A 410 -6.98 19.73 -28.36
C ARG A 410 -7.46 20.42 -27.07
N LEU A 411 -6.65 20.42 -26.01
CA LEU A 411 -6.99 21.07 -24.74
C LEU A 411 -7.14 22.59 -24.90
N TYR A 412 -6.23 23.22 -25.65
CA TYR A 412 -6.29 24.63 -26.01
C TYR A 412 -7.60 24.97 -26.75
N LEU A 413 -7.95 24.22 -27.81
CA LEU A 413 -9.16 24.48 -28.60
C LEU A 413 -10.44 24.32 -27.78
N LEU A 414 -10.59 23.23 -27.02
CA LEU A 414 -11.75 23.02 -26.12
C LEU A 414 -11.87 24.14 -25.08
N THR A 415 -10.76 24.54 -24.46
CA THR A 415 -10.77 25.60 -23.44
C THR A 415 -11.09 26.97 -24.05
N ARG A 416 -10.70 27.22 -25.30
CA ARG A 416 -11.08 28.42 -26.06
C ARG A 416 -12.57 28.43 -26.38
N GLU A 417 -13.16 27.30 -26.78
CA GLU A 417 -14.60 27.16 -27.05
C GLU A 417 -15.45 27.45 -25.81
N LEU A 418 -15.08 26.92 -24.64
CA LEU A 418 -15.74 27.23 -23.37
C LEU A 418 -15.70 28.74 -23.06
N LYS A 419 -14.55 29.39 -23.28
CA LYS A 419 -14.37 30.85 -23.10
C LYS A 419 -15.12 31.72 -24.12
N SER A 420 -15.60 31.15 -25.24
CA SER A 420 -16.51 31.84 -26.18
C SER A 420 -18.00 31.58 -25.92
N ASN A 421 -18.33 30.61 -25.07
CA ASN A 421 -19.70 30.23 -24.71
C ASN A 421 -20.11 30.70 -23.30
N THR A 422 -19.26 31.48 -22.62
CA THR A 422 -19.44 32.00 -21.25
C THR A 422 -19.42 33.52 -21.25
#